data_AF-A0A1F7IYN4-F1
#
_entry.id   AF-A0A1F7IYN4-F1
#
_cell.length_a   1.000
_cell.length_b   1.000
_cell.length_c   1.000
_cell.angle_alpha   90.00
_cell.angle_beta   90.00
_cell.angle_gamma   90.00
#
_symmetry.space_group_name_H-M   'P 1'
#
loop_
_entity.id
_entity.type
_entity.pdbx_description
1 polymer ?
#
loop_
_entity_poly.entity_id
_entity_poly.type
_entity_poly.pdbx_seq_one_letter_code
_entity_poly.pdbx_strand_id
1 'polypeptide(L)'
;MSLSQVQLKVSLSEQLNDLLKSKAQRLGVPVTQLVKFIIIKEVEREEYPVFAASERVEKKAENALKEIDRSVLVDDLDEYFNKL
;
A
#
# COMPACT_ATOMS: atom_id res chain seq x y z
N MET A 1 -1.02 -12.47 6.96
CA MET A 1 -0.06 -11.40 6.58
C MET A 1 0.24 -10.58 7.83
N SER A 2 1.49 -10.48 8.27
CA SER A 2 1.81 -9.53 9.35
C SER A 2 1.71 -8.12 8.79
N LEU A 3 0.89 -7.29 9.41
CA LEU A 3 0.88 -5.84 9.15
C LEU A 3 2.20 -5.29 9.70
N SER A 4 3.23 -5.20 8.85
CA SER A 4 4.51 -4.61 9.24
C SER A 4 4.32 -3.10 9.46
N GLN A 5 4.35 -2.68 10.73
CA GLN A 5 4.32 -1.27 11.08
C GLN A 5 5.72 -0.68 10.92
N VAL A 6 5.87 0.36 10.09
CA VAL A 6 7.11 1.13 9.95
C VAL A 6 7.04 2.37 10.85
N GLN A 7 8.08 2.63 11.64
CA GLN A 7 8.18 3.83 12.49
C GLN A 7 9.12 4.86 11.85
N LEU A 8 8.62 6.09 11.66
CA LEU A 8 9.43 7.25 11.27
C LEU A 8 9.83 8.05 12.52
N LYS A 9 11.12 8.33 12.70
CA LYS A 9 11.65 9.24 13.73
C LYS A 9 12.33 10.43 13.07
N VAL A 10 11.98 11.63 13.49
CA VAL A 10 12.51 12.88 12.92
C VAL A 10 12.96 13.79 14.05
N SER A 11 14.18 14.32 13.93
CA SER A 11 14.69 15.36 14.83
C SER A 11 14.27 16.73 14.30
N LEU A 12 13.71 17.57 15.19
CA LEU A 12 13.25 18.92 14.87
C LEU A 12 13.93 19.91 15.80
N SER A 13 14.12 21.16 15.35
CA SER A 13 14.43 22.24 16.29
C SER A 13 13.24 22.47 17.23
N GLU A 14 13.51 23.03 18.41
CA GLU A 14 12.47 23.35 19.39
C GLU A 14 11.40 24.27 18.78
N GLN A 15 11.84 25.32 18.09
CA GLN A 15 10.97 26.29 17.42
C GLN A 15 10.03 25.63 16.40
N LEU A 16 10.53 24.68 15.61
CA LEU A 16 9.71 23.97 14.62
C LEU A 16 8.70 23.03 15.31
N ASN A 17 9.11 22.36 16.38
CA ASN A 17 8.23 21.52 17.18
C ASN A 17 7.08 22.33 17.80
N ASP A 18 7.36 23.55 18.28
CA ASP A 18 6.35 24.42 18.88
C ASP A 18 5.34 24.93 17.85
N LEU A 19 5.81 25.33 16.66
CA LEU A 19 4.94 25.70 15.54
C LEU A 19 4.06 24.53 15.10
N LEU A 20 4.61 23.31 15.05
CA LEU A 20 3.89 22.10 14.68
C LEU A 20 2.80 21.76 15.71
N LYS A 21 3.12 21.84 17.01
CA LYS A 21 2.17 21.67 18.11
C LYS A 21 1.05 22.70 18.05
N SER A 22 1.39 23.98 17.90
CA SER A 22 0.41 25.06 17.80
C SER A 22 -0.54 24.85 16.62
N LYS A 23 -0.01 24.45 15.45
CA LYS A 23 -0.84 24.14 14.28
C LYS A 23 -1.79 22.96 14.54
N ALA A 24 -1.30 21.87 15.13
CA ALA A 24 -2.11 20.70 15.46
C ALA A 24 -3.21 21.04 16.47
N GLN A 25 -2.88 21.84 17.49
CA GLN A 25 -3.82 22.29 18.52
C GLN A 25 -4.95 23.15 17.95
N ARG A 26 -4.65 24.10 17.04
CA ARG A 26 -5.69 24.90 16.35
C ARG A 26 -6.66 24.05 15.53
N LEU A 27 -6.21 22.91 15.04
CA LEU A 27 -7.01 21.95 14.27
C LEU A 27 -7.70 20.92 15.17
N GLY A 28 -7.44 20.93 16.48
CA GLY A 28 -8.00 19.95 17.42
C GLY A 28 -7.49 18.52 17.21
N VAL A 29 -6.32 18.34 16.60
CA VAL A 29 -5.77 17.01 16.28
C VAL A 29 -4.42 16.77 16.97
N PRO A 30 -4.04 15.51 17.23
CA PRO A 30 -2.69 15.18 17.64
C PRO A 30 -1.64 15.53 16.58
N VAL A 31 -0.44 15.90 17.01
CA VAL A 31 0.70 16.19 16.12
C VAL A 31 0.99 15.03 15.17
N THR A 32 0.89 13.79 15.65
CA THR A 32 1.09 12.57 14.85
C THR A 32 0.10 12.47 13.68
N GLN A 33 -1.15 12.87 13.89
CA GLN A 33 -2.17 12.86 12.85
C GLN A 33 -1.93 13.95 11.81
N LEU A 34 -1.51 15.15 12.24
CA LEU A 34 -1.11 16.22 11.34
C LEU A 34 0.09 15.80 10.48
N VAL A 35 1.12 15.21 11.07
CA VAL A 35 2.30 14.73 10.34
C VAL A 35 1.90 13.64 9.34
N LYS A 36 1.07 12.68 9.75
CA LYS A 36 0.57 11.63 8.85
C LYS A 36 -0.19 12.22 7.66
N PHE A 37 -1.05 13.22 7.91
CA PHE A 37 -1.78 13.91 6.84
C PHE A 37 -0.83 14.61 5.85
N ILE A 38 0.18 15.32 6.35
CA ILE A 38 1.17 15.99 5.50
C ILE A 38 1.92 14.97 4.64
N ILE A 39 2.38 13.86 5.22
CA ILE A 39 3.08 12.80 4.49
C ILE A 39 2.19 12.24 3.38
N ILE A 40 0.93 11.90 3.70
CA ILE A 40 -0.02 11.38 2.70
C ILE A 40 -0.19 12.37 1.56
N LYS A 41 -0.40 13.65 1.88
CA LYS A 41 -0.60 14.70 0.87
C LYS A 41 0.61 14.93 -0.02
N GLU A 42 1.81 14.72 0.50
CA GLU A 42 3.03 14.81 -0.28
C GLU A 42 3.16 13.66 -1.28
N VAL A 43 2.83 12.43 -0.88
CA VAL A 43 3.01 11.24 -1.72
C VAL A 43 1.75 10.82 -2.49
N GLU A 44 0.61 11.49 -2.30
CA GLU A 44 -0.67 11.04 -2.89
C GLU A 44 -0.68 11.05 -4.42
N ARG A 45 0.22 11.83 -5.04
CA ARG A 45 0.38 11.91 -6.50
C ARG A 45 1.52 11.06 -7.03
N GLU A 46 2.32 10.49 -6.13
CA GLU A 46 3.37 9.58 -6.52
C GLU A 46 2.73 8.23 -6.82
N GLU A 47 2.88 7.77 -8.06
CA GLU A 47 2.48 6.42 -8.42
C GLU A 47 3.46 5.45 -7.75
N TYR A 48 2.91 4.51 -6.97
CA TYR A 48 3.73 3.39 -6.51
C TYR A 48 4.23 2.66 -7.76
N PRO A 49 5.53 2.39 -7.90
CA PRO A 49 6.06 1.77 -9.10
C PRO A 49 5.37 0.41 -9.29
N VAL A 50 4.51 0.36 -10.29
CA VAL A 50 4.02 -0.90 -10.83
C VAL A 50 5.16 -1.45 -11.67
N PHE A 51 5.89 -2.40 -11.09
CA PHE A 51 6.92 -3.12 -11.82
C PHE A 51 6.25 -3.84 -12.99
N ALA A 52 6.75 -3.59 -14.21
CA ALA A 52 6.36 -4.38 -15.37
C ALA A 52 6.66 -5.85 -15.06
N ALA A 53 5.69 -6.72 -15.32
CA ALA A 53 5.93 -8.14 -15.15
C ALA A 53 7.00 -8.58 -16.17
N SER A 54 7.82 -9.57 -15.85
CA SER A 54 8.78 -10.09 -16.85
C SER A 54 8.01 -10.54 -18.09
N GLU A 55 8.61 -10.46 -19.30
CA GLU A 55 7.95 -10.92 -20.54
C GLU A 55 7.35 -12.34 -20.42
N ARG A 56 8.00 -13.21 -19.64
CA ARG A 56 7.52 -14.57 -19.36
C ARG A 56 6.18 -14.58 -18.64
N VAL A 57 5.99 -13.69 -17.67
CA VAL A 57 4.75 -13.56 -16.90
C VAL A 57 3.66 -12.92 -17.76
N GLU A 58 4.00 -11.88 -18.54
CA GLU A 58 3.06 -11.25 -19.47
C GLU A 58 2.53 -12.26 -20.49
N LYS A 59 3.42 -13.01 -21.17
CA LYS A 59 3.01 -14.06 -22.13
C LYS A 59 2.17 -15.16 -21.48
N LYS A 60 2.48 -15.56 -20.25
CA LYS A 60 1.67 -16.54 -19.52
C LYS A 60 0.28 -16.00 -19.21
N ALA A 61 0.18 -14.74 -18.79
CA ALA A 61 -1.10 -14.10 -18.52
C ALA A 61 -1.93 -13.96 -19.80
N GLU A 62 -1.31 -13.52 -20.91
CA GLU A 62 -1.98 -13.46 -22.22
C GLU A 62 -2.50 -14.83 -22.68
N ASN A 63 -1.70 -15.88 -22.53
CA ASN A 63 -2.12 -17.23 -22.90
C ASN A 63 -3.25 -17.73 -21.98
N ALA A 64 -3.18 -17.46 -20.69
CA ALA A 64 -4.25 -17.80 -19.75
C ALA A 64 -5.58 -17.11 -20.11
N LEU A 65 -5.53 -15.84 -20.53
CA LEU A 65 -6.71 -15.11 -21.00
C LEU A 65 -7.27 -15.69 -22.30
N LYS A 66 -6.41 -16.12 -23.24
CA LYS A 66 -6.84 -16.78 -24.48
C LYS A 66 -7.45 -18.16 -24.24
N GLU A 67 -7.04 -18.84 -23.18
CA GLU A 67 -7.52 -20.18 -22.81
C GLU A 67 -8.57 -20.15 -21.70
N ILE A 68 -9.25 -19.01 -21.48
CA ILE A 68 -10.24 -18.86 -20.41
C ILE A 68 -11.39 -19.88 -20.51
N ASP A 69 -11.74 -20.29 -21.72
CA ASP A 69 -12.77 -21.31 -21.97
C ASP A 69 -12.36 -22.72 -21.49
N ARG A 70 -11.07 -22.94 -21.22
CA ARG A 70 -10.54 -24.18 -20.62
C ARG A 70 -10.49 -24.12 -19.09
N SER A 71 -10.95 -23.02 -18.49
CA SER A 71 -11.02 -22.91 -17.04
C SER A 71 -12.00 -23.93 -16.47
N VAL A 72 -11.65 -24.46 -15.29
CA VAL A 72 -12.52 -25.37 -14.54
C VAL A 72 -13.17 -24.58 -13.44
N LEU A 73 -14.49 -24.69 -13.32
CA LEU A 73 -15.24 -24.10 -12.23
C LEU A 73 -14.98 -24.93 -10.97
N VAL A 74 -14.48 -24.27 -9.92
CA VAL A 74 -14.15 -24.90 -8.64
C VAL A 74 -15.20 -24.51 -7.63
N ASP A 75 -16.02 -25.47 -7.22
CA ASP A 75 -17.11 -25.26 -6.25
C ASP A 75 -16.61 -25.35 -4.79
N ASP A 76 -15.55 -26.14 -4.55
CA ASP A 76 -14.92 -26.31 -3.24
C ASP A 76 -13.42 -25.94 -3.31
N LEU A 77 -13.08 -24.81 -2.69
CA LEU A 77 -11.71 -24.31 -2.66
C LEU A 77 -10.79 -25.18 -1.80
N ASP A 78 -11.30 -25.71 -0.68
CA ASP A 78 -10.50 -26.51 0.25
C ASP A 78 -10.13 -27.85 -0.41
N GLU A 79 -11.07 -28.49 -1.10
CA GLU A 79 -10.80 -29.71 -1.87
C GLU A 79 -9.79 -29.46 -3.00
N TYR A 80 -9.94 -28.35 -3.72
CA TYR A 80 -9.06 -28.01 -4.85
C TYR A 80 -7.62 -27.77 -4.41
N PHE A 81 -7.39 -27.00 -3.35
CA PHE A 81 -6.04 -26.73 -2.86
C PHE A 81 -5.38 -27.96 -2.21
N ASN A 82 -6.16 -28.91 -1.67
CA ASN A 82 -5.64 -30.18 -1.18
C ASN A 82 -5.15 -31.12 -2.30
N LYS A 83 -5.53 -30.87 -3.56
CA LYS A 83 -5.15 -31.66 -4.74
C LYS A 83 -4.06 -31.01 -5.60
N LEU A 84 -3.59 -29.82 -5.24
CA LEU A 84 -2.59 -29.02 -5.95
C LEU A 84 -1.16 -29.41 -5.53
#